data_AF-A0A6L7NJ09-F1
#
_entry.id   AF-A0A6L7NJ09-F1
#
_cell.length_a   1.000
_cell.length_b   1.000
_cell.length_c   1.000
_cell.angle_alpha   90.00
_cell.angle_beta   90.00
_cell.angle_gamma   90.00
#
_symmetry.space_group_name_H-M   'P 1'
#
loop_
_entity.id
_entity.type
_entity.pdbx_description
1 polymer ?
#
loop_
_entity_poly.entity_id
_entity_poly.type
_entity_poly.pdbx_seq_one_letter_code
_entity_poly.pdbx_strand_id
1 'polypeptide(L)'
;MPPVPPAIRRTALVRRVRGITRGRAAAALGGCAVALLAAACGGAAEPPPPPLLLFTDVTVGSGLSYIQHEFRDIPDCIFAGEPRGATGCLVERATGGAAAADYDGDGWIDLFVTRLDGPGLLFRNQGDGTFADVTEAAGLAAFPYPNNGAWWGDIDNDGDQDLFVTTIAAPRFLLFINDGAGSFREEAVERGAAVADAAARAGMSVAMGDFDRDRWL
;
A
#
# COMPACT_ATOMS: atom_id res chain seq x y z
N MET A 1 28.64 13.71 -17.07
CA MET A 1 27.18 13.54 -16.83
C MET A 1 26.86 14.20 -15.51
N PRO A 2 25.77 14.99 -15.40
CA PRO A 2 25.30 15.43 -14.09
C PRO A 2 24.90 14.20 -13.26
N PRO A 3 25.10 14.21 -11.93
CA PRO A 3 24.66 13.12 -11.08
C PRO A 3 23.13 12.96 -11.21
N VAL A 4 22.68 11.72 -11.45
CA VAL A 4 21.26 11.39 -11.38
C VAL A 4 20.86 11.56 -9.92
N PRO A 5 19.86 12.39 -9.59
CA PRO A 5 19.41 12.54 -8.22
C PRO A 5 18.95 11.18 -7.69
N PRO A 6 19.19 10.88 -6.40
CA PRO A 6 18.78 9.62 -5.79
C PRO A 6 17.27 9.41 -6.00
N ALA A 7 16.87 8.22 -6.44
CA ALA A 7 15.48 7.92 -6.73
C ALA A 7 14.67 7.81 -5.43
N ILE A 8 14.01 8.88 -4.99
CA ILE A 8 13.19 8.85 -3.79
C ILE A 8 11.98 7.93 -4.02
N ARG A 9 11.88 6.83 -3.25
CA ARG A 9 10.68 5.97 -3.24
C ARG A 9 9.76 6.41 -2.10
N ARG A 10 8.52 6.74 -2.45
CA ARG A 10 7.46 7.14 -1.51
C ARG A 10 6.34 6.12 -1.57
N THR A 11 5.64 5.95 -0.45
CA THR A 11 4.29 5.38 -0.46
C THR A 11 3.45 6.19 -1.43
N ALA A 12 2.73 5.55 -2.35
CA ALA A 12 1.86 6.26 -3.29
C ALA A 12 0.41 6.10 -2.85
N LEU A 13 -0.30 7.21 -2.66
CA LEU A 13 -1.75 7.25 -2.49
C LEU A 13 -2.38 7.97 -3.67
N VAL A 14 -3.26 7.28 -4.38
CA VAL A 14 -4.00 7.83 -5.51
C VAL A 14 -5.48 7.88 -5.21
N ARG A 15 -6.13 8.98 -5.59
CA ARG A 15 -7.57 9.18 -5.45
C ARG A 15 -8.23 9.19 -6.82
N ARG A 16 -9.39 8.52 -6.93
CA ARG A 16 -10.23 8.61 -8.14
C ARG A 16 -10.80 10.03 -8.30
N VAL A 17 -10.69 10.57 -9.50
CA VAL A 17 -11.30 11.85 -9.88
C VAL A 17 -12.69 11.56 -10.47
N ARG A 18 -13.71 12.36 -10.11
CA ARG A 18 -15.02 12.31 -10.78
C ARG A 18 -14.84 12.78 -12.24
N GLY A 19 -15.19 11.91 -13.19
CA GLY A 19 -14.83 12.07 -14.60
C GLY A 19 -15.33 13.38 -15.22
N ILE A 20 -14.44 14.08 -15.92
CA ILE A 20 -14.80 15.15 -16.84
C ILE A 20 -15.10 14.47 -18.18
N THR A 21 -16.37 14.49 -18.62
CA THR A 21 -16.71 14.15 -20.01
C THR A 21 -15.98 15.12 -20.93
N ARG A 22 -15.09 14.64 -21.80
CA ARG A 22 -14.41 15.48 -22.80
C ARG A 22 -15.46 16.17 -23.68
N GLY A 23 -15.74 17.44 -23.44
CA GLY A 23 -16.48 18.29 -24.37
C GLY A 23 -15.62 18.49 -25.64
N ARG A 24 -16.16 18.13 -26.80
CA ARG A 24 -15.49 18.33 -28.10
C ARG A 24 -15.30 19.83 -28.32
N ALA A 25 -14.05 20.27 -28.49
CA ALA A 25 -13.73 21.53 -29.13
C ALA A 25 -13.79 21.34 -30.65
N ALA A 26 -14.70 22.05 -31.34
CA ALA A 26 -14.55 22.36 -32.76
C ALA A 26 -15.30 23.67 -33.07
N ALA A 27 -14.56 24.62 -33.61
CA ALA A 27 -14.96 25.99 -33.87
C ALA A 27 -16.06 26.12 -34.93
N ALA A 28 -16.99 27.05 -34.73
CA ALA A 28 -17.92 27.51 -35.76
C ALA A 28 -17.37 28.81 -36.39
N LEU A 29 -16.98 28.73 -37.66
CA LEU A 29 -16.82 29.89 -38.54
C LEU A 29 -17.68 29.66 -39.79
N GLY A 30 -18.72 30.49 -39.92
CA GLY A 30 -19.23 31.10 -41.15
C GLY A 30 -19.65 30.26 -42.36
N GLY A 31 -20.89 30.48 -42.81
CA GLY A 31 -21.23 30.49 -44.25
C GLY A 31 -22.50 29.73 -44.68
N CYS A 32 -23.53 30.48 -45.10
CA CYS A 32 -24.72 29.96 -45.79
C CYS A 32 -24.40 29.35 -47.16
N ALA A 33 -24.92 28.15 -47.46
CA ALA A 33 -25.31 27.77 -48.82
C ALA A 33 -26.34 26.62 -48.84
N VAL A 34 -27.44 26.92 -49.53
CA VAL A 34 -28.57 26.16 -50.12
C VAL A 34 -28.53 24.61 -50.12
N ALA A 35 -29.68 24.02 -49.79
CA ALA A 35 -29.99 22.60 -49.67
C ALA A 35 -30.06 21.82 -51.00
N LEU A 36 -29.60 20.57 -50.99
CA LEU A 36 -30.04 19.47 -51.87
C LEU A 36 -30.07 18.14 -51.10
N LEU A 37 -31.03 17.28 -51.48
CA LEU A 37 -31.59 16.12 -50.75
C LEU A 37 -30.62 15.26 -49.93
N ALA A 38 -30.90 15.13 -48.63
CA ALA A 38 -30.27 14.14 -47.76
C ALA A 38 -31.07 12.82 -47.81
N ALA A 39 -30.47 11.78 -48.40
CA ALA A 39 -30.86 10.41 -48.14
C ALA A 39 -30.67 10.13 -46.64
N ALA A 40 -31.72 9.64 -45.98
CA ALA A 40 -31.68 9.23 -44.58
C ALA A 40 -30.78 7.99 -44.43
N CYS A 41 -29.48 8.21 -44.24
CA CYS A 41 -28.62 7.22 -43.59
C CYS A 41 -28.98 7.21 -42.11
N GLY A 42 -29.82 6.26 -41.71
CA GLY A 42 -30.00 5.87 -40.32
C GLY A 42 -28.71 5.25 -39.78
N GLY A 43 -27.71 6.07 -39.52
CA GLY A 43 -26.58 5.68 -38.68
C GLY A 43 -27.04 5.83 -37.23
N ALA A 44 -27.28 4.72 -36.54
CA ALA A 44 -27.40 4.75 -35.09
C ALA A 44 -26.11 5.40 -34.55
N ALA A 45 -26.24 6.55 -33.89
CA ALA A 45 -25.10 7.19 -33.24
C ALA A 45 -24.49 6.19 -32.25
N GLU A 46 -23.20 5.91 -32.43
CA GLU A 46 -22.47 5.06 -31.50
C GLU A 46 -22.61 5.65 -30.09
N PRO A 47 -22.94 4.84 -29.06
CA PRO A 47 -23.07 5.35 -27.71
C PRO A 47 -21.76 6.01 -27.29
N PRO A 48 -21.82 7.13 -26.53
CA PRO A 48 -20.60 7.80 -26.11
C PRO A 48 -19.72 6.82 -25.33
N PRO A 49 -18.39 6.88 -25.51
CA PRO A 49 -17.48 6.02 -24.78
C PRO A 49 -17.67 6.22 -23.27
N PRO A 50 -17.50 5.17 -22.46
CA PRO A 50 -17.64 5.27 -21.01
C PRO A 50 -16.67 6.33 -20.45
N PRO A 51 -17.06 7.01 -19.36
CA PRO A 51 -16.21 8.03 -18.75
C PRO A 51 -14.88 7.39 -18.31
N LEU A 52 -13.78 8.09 -18.60
CA LEU A 52 -12.45 7.63 -18.24
C LEU A 52 -12.29 7.60 -16.71
N LEU A 53 -11.70 6.51 -16.22
CA LEU A 53 -11.29 6.39 -14.83
C LEU A 53 -9.97 7.13 -14.64
N LEU A 54 -10.04 8.32 -14.05
CA LEU A 54 -8.88 9.17 -13.78
C LEU A 54 -8.47 9.06 -12.31
N PHE A 55 -7.16 9.11 -12.08
CA PHE A 55 -6.55 9.12 -10.77
C PHE A 55 -5.69 10.37 -10.60
N THR A 56 -5.61 10.87 -9.38
CA THR A 56 -4.69 11.95 -9.00
C THR A 56 -3.86 11.49 -7.81
N ASP A 57 -2.57 11.79 -7.83
CA ASP A 57 -1.67 11.56 -6.71
C ASP A 57 -2.02 12.55 -5.58
N VAL A 58 -2.35 12.01 -4.41
CA VAL A 58 -2.68 12.78 -3.20
C VAL A 58 -1.69 12.51 -2.08
N THR A 59 -0.63 11.74 -2.33
CA THR A 59 0.35 11.26 -1.35
C THR A 59 0.82 12.35 -0.38
N VAL A 60 1.43 13.41 -0.93
CA VAL A 60 1.99 14.50 -0.12
C VAL A 60 0.89 15.30 0.57
N GLY A 61 -0.22 15.56 -0.12
CA GLY A 61 -1.35 16.30 0.44
C GLY A 61 -2.08 15.55 1.56
N SER A 62 -1.92 14.23 1.63
CA SER A 62 -2.54 13.38 2.66
C SER A 62 -1.63 13.17 3.87
N GLY A 63 -0.48 13.86 3.94
CA GLY A 63 0.49 13.69 5.03
C GLY A 63 1.45 12.50 4.86
N LEU A 64 1.26 11.64 3.85
CA LEU A 64 2.08 10.46 3.55
C LEU A 64 3.39 10.86 2.82
N SER A 65 4.16 11.74 3.42
CA SER A 65 5.38 12.30 2.84
C SER A 65 6.65 11.47 3.11
N TYR A 66 6.52 10.37 3.86
CA TYR A 66 7.63 9.51 4.24
C TYR A 66 8.35 8.91 3.03
N ILE A 67 9.67 8.79 3.16
CA ILE A 67 10.57 8.25 2.16
C ILE A 67 11.14 6.94 2.71
N GLN A 68 10.80 5.82 2.08
CA GLN A 68 11.23 4.49 2.50
C GLN A 68 12.73 4.28 2.35
N HIS A 69 13.35 4.96 1.39
CA HIS A 69 14.80 4.93 1.17
C HIS A 69 15.30 6.29 0.66
N GLU A 70 16.15 6.96 1.44
CA GLU A 70 17.06 7.98 0.91
C GLU A 70 18.37 7.28 0.52
N PHE A 71 18.76 7.29 -0.75
CA PHE A 71 20.06 6.77 -1.20
C PHE A 71 21.20 7.69 -0.74
N ARG A 72 21.50 7.70 0.56
CA ARG A 72 22.57 8.54 1.11
C ARG A 72 23.92 7.83 1.15
N ASP A 73 23.94 6.55 1.50
CA ASP A 73 25.11 5.67 1.46
C ASP A 73 24.57 4.24 1.35
N ILE A 74 25.02 3.43 0.38
CA ILE A 74 24.51 2.05 0.19
C ILE A 74 24.88 1.23 1.44
N PRO A 75 23.95 0.86 2.34
CA PRO A 75 24.26 0.06 3.51
C PRO A 75 24.33 -1.42 3.10
N ASP A 76 25.08 -2.21 3.88
CA ASP A 76 25.34 -3.63 3.63
C ASP A 76 24.04 -4.40 3.32
N CYS A 77 24.11 -5.22 2.27
CA CYS A 77 23.02 -6.02 1.73
C CYS A 77 22.21 -6.74 2.83
N ILE A 78 20.89 -6.53 2.88
CA ILE A 78 20.00 -7.26 3.80
C ILE A 78 20.00 -8.76 3.50
N PHE A 79 20.19 -9.15 2.23
CA PHE A 79 20.47 -10.54 1.83
C PHE A 79 21.99 -10.73 1.69
N ALA A 80 22.69 -10.95 2.79
CA ALA A 80 24.13 -11.16 2.77
C ALA A 80 24.48 -12.53 2.15
N GLY A 81 25.30 -12.52 1.09
CA GLY A 81 25.78 -13.74 0.43
C GLY A 81 26.56 -13.50 -0.88
N GLU A 82 26.36 -12.36 -1.54
CA GLU A 82 27.00 -12.06 -2.82
C GLU A 82 28.11 -10.99 -2.70
N PRO A 83 29.23 -11.11 -3.45
CA PRO A 83 30.33 -10.15 -3.40
C PRO A 83 29.89 -8.73 -3.78
N ARG A 84 30.49 -7.72 -3.12
CA ARG A 84 30.35 -6.31 -3.49
C ARG A 84 30.67 -6.13 -4.97
N GLY A 85 29.70 -5.65 -5.76
CA GLY A 85 29.87 -5.31 -7.18
C GLY A 85 29.27 -6.29 -8.19
N ALA A 86 28.71 -7.42 -7.75
CA ALA A 86 27.79 -8.18 -8.58
C ALA A 86 26.43 -7.47 -8.61
N THR A 87 25.75 -7.47 -9.75
CA THR A 87 24.46 -6.82 -10.07
C THR A 87 23.25 -7.31 -9.22
N GLY A 88 23.48 -7.87 -8.03
CA GLY A 88 22.54 -8.67 -7.24
C GLY A 88 21.90 -7.98 -6.03
N CYS A 89 22.03 -6.66 -5.85
CA CYS A 89 21.28 -5.97 -4.78
C CYS A 89 19.82 -5.72 -5.22
N LEU A 90 18.97 -6.74 -5.07
CA LEU A 90 17.57 -6.66 -5.48
C LEU A 90 16.70 -5.82 -4.52
N VAL A 91 17.15 -5.62 -3.27
CA VAL A 91 16.41 -4.88 -2.23
C VAL A 91 16.30 -3.39 -2.56
N GLU A 92 17.35 -2.79 -3.14
CA GLU A 92 17.36 -1.38 -3.57
C GLU A 92 16.26 -1.06 -4.60
N ARG A 93 15.64 -2.09 -5.19
CA ARG A 93 14.56 -1.96 -6.17
C ARG A 93 13.22 -2.56 -5.74
N ALA A 94 13.14 -3.16 -4.56
CA ALA A 94 11.92 -3.73 -4.02
C ALA A 94 11.04 -2.66 -3.35
N THR A 95 9.78 -2.99 -3.09
CA THR A 95 8.82 -2.13 -2.40
C THR A 95 8.24 -2.96 -1.28
N GLY A 96 8.10 -2.37 -0.08
CA GLY A 96 7.44 -2.99 1.07
C GLY A 96 6.04 -3.54 0.75
N GLY A 97 5.17 -2.70 0.19
CA GLY A 97 3.73 -2.97 0.16
C GLY A 97 3.00 -2.35 1.36
N ALA A 98 1.68 -2.39 1.32
CA ALA A 98 0.81 -1.82 2.35
C ALA A 98 -0.45 -2.68 2.49
N ALA A 99 -1.07 -2.63 3.66
CA ALA A 99 -2.35 -3.25 3.97
C ALA A 99 -3.29 -2.20 4.57
N ALA A 100 -4.58 -2.30 4.27
CA ALA A 100 -5.58 -1.31 4.66
C ALA A 100 -6.72 -1.99 5.42
N ALA A 101 -7.09 -1.43 6.57
CA ALA A 101 -8.19 -1.87 7.42
C ALA A 101 -8.64 -0.71 8.32
N ASP A 102 -9.83 -0.82 8.90
CA ASP A 102 -10.30 0.05 9.98
C ASP A 102 -9.87 -0.61 11.30
N TYR A 103 -8.67 -0.29 11.79
CA TYR A 103 -8.07 -1.05 12.91
C TYR A 103 -8.60 -0.59 14.27
N ASP A 104 -9.10 0.64 14.37
CA ASP A 104 -9.63 1.21 15.61
C ASP A 104 -11.16 1.39 15.62
N GLY A 105 -11.84 0.92 14.57
CA GLY A 105 -13.30 0.84 14.49
C GLY A 105 -13.96 2.21 14.35
N ASP A 106 -13.23 3.25 13.93
CA ASP A 106 -13.75 4.61 13.78
C ASP A 106 -14.50 4.85 12.45
N GLY A 107 -14.54 3.82 11.58
CA GLY A 107 -15.22 3.84 10.30
C GLY A 107 -14.39 4.41 9.16
N TRP A 108 -13.13 4.80 9.41
CA TRP A 108 -12.18 5.23 8.40
C TRP A 108 -11.14 4.15 8.13
N ILE A 109 -10.76 4.01 6.86
CA ILE A 109 -9.74 3.03 6.48
C ILE A 109 -8.36 3.62 6.76
N ASP A 110 -7.60 2.92 7.59
CA ASP A 110 -6.23 3.18 7.97
C ASP A 110 -5.25 2.40 7.10
N LEU A 111 -3.96 2.69 7.25
CA LEU A 111 -2.91 2.09 6.43
C LEU A 111 -1.75 1.59 7.30
N PHE A 112 -1.43 0.30 7.17
CA PHE A 112 -0.13 -0.22 7.57
C PHE A 112 0.80 -0.28 6.36
N VAL A 113 1.94 0.39 6.45
CA VAL A 113 2.95 0.45 5.39
C VAL A 113 4.19 -0.31 5.85
N THR A 114 4.52 -1.38 5.14
CA THR A 114 5.70 -2.18 5.46
C THR A 114 6.99 -1.47 5.07
N ARG A 115 8.11 -1.88 5.69
CA ARG A 115 9.42 -1.23 5.52
C ARG A 115 10.56 -2.22 5.44
N LEU A 116 11.36 -2.11 4.38
CA LEU A 116 12.55 -2.94 4.18
C LEU A 116 13.76 -2.47 5.00
N ASP A 117 13.70 -1.28 5.59
CA ASP A 117 14.78 -0.61 6.33
C ASP A 117 14.48 -0.45 7.83
N GLY A 118 13.34 -0.94 8.31
CA GLY A 118 12.91 -0.75 9.70
C GLY A 118 11.51 -1.32 9.99
N PRO A 119 10.92 -1.03 11.16
CA PRO A 119 9.57 -1.45 11.48
C PRO A 119 8.56 -0.83 10.51
N GLY A 120 7.46 -1.52 10.26
CA GLY A 120 6.36 -0.98 9.48
C GLY A 120 5.73 0.23 10.19
N LEU A 121 5.04 1.07 9.43
CA LEU A 121 4.38 2.27 9.93
C LEU A 121 2.87 2.08 9.91
N LEU A 122 2.21 2.44 11.00
CA LEU A 122 0.75 2.51 11.07
C LEU A 122 0.31 3.97 10.97
N PHE A 123 -0.52 4.24 9.97
CA PHE A 123 -1.08 5.54 9.67
C PHE A 123 -2.58 5.52 9.91
N ARG A 124 -3.02 6.25 10.94
CA ARG A 124 -4.45 6.46 11.22
C ARG A 124 -5.02 7.53 10.30
N ASN A 125 -6.15 7.24 9.67
CA ASN A 125 -6.91 8.17 8.85
C ASN A 125 -7.67 9.14 9.75
N GLN A 126 -7.53 10.44 9.49
CA GLN A 126 -8.17 11.49 10.29
C GLN A 126 -9.58 11.85 9.80
N GLY A 127 -10.08 11.16 8.76
CA GLY A 127 -11.40 11.39 8.18
C GLY A 127 -11.52 12.62 7.27
N ASP A 128 -10.48 13.46 7.22
CA ASP A 128 -10.41 14.66 6.38
C ASP A 128 -9.55 14.46 5.12
N GLY A 129 -9.11 13.22 4.87
CA GLY A 129 -8.22 12.85 3.77
C GLY A 129 -6.74 12.97 4.13
N THR A 130 -6.39 13.20 5.40
CA THR A 130 -5.02 13.15 5.91
C THR A 130 -4.80 11.97 6.84
N PHE A 131 -3.53 11.63 7.06
CA PHE A 131 -3.10 10.52 7.90
C PHE A 131 -2.12 10.99 8.98
N ALA A 132 -2.22 10.39 10.17
CA ALA A 132 -1.29 10.57 11.28
C ALA A 132 -0.49 9.29 11.52
N ASP A 133 0.83 9.40 11.71
CA ASP A 133 1.66 8.28 12.14
C ASP A 133 1.38 7.97 13.62
N VAL A 134 0.87 6.78 13.88
CA VAL A 134 0.53 6.29 15.24
C VAL A 134 1.36 5.06 15.62
N THR A 135 2.43 4.75 14.88
CA THR A 135 3.23 3.52 15.02
C THR A 135 3.74 3.30 16.45
N GLU A 136 4.24 4.36 17.09
CA GLU A 136 4.72 4.29 18.47
C GLU A 136 3.58 4.16 19.47
N ALA A 137 2.53 4.97 19.31
CA ALA A 137 1.37 4.97 20.19
C ALA A 137 0.63 3.61 20.19
N ALA A 138 0.58 2.95 19.03
CA ALA A 138 -0.02 1.64 18.84
C ALA A 138 0.87 0.48 19.33
N GLY A 139 2.10 0.75 19.79
CA GLY A 139 3.02 -0.26 20.33
C GLY A 139 3.85 -1.03 19.28
N LEU A 140 3.69 -0.73 17.99
CA LEU A 140 4.35 -1.47 16.90
C LEU A 140 5.85 -1.16 16.79
N ALA A 141 6.28 0.03 17.19
CA ALA A 141 7.67 0.47 17.12
C ALA A 141 8.63 -0.38 17.98
N ALA A 142 8.12 -1.13 18.96
CA ALA A 142 8.91 -2.00 19.84
C ALA A 142 9.55 -3.19 19.10
N PHE A 143 9.14 -3.47 17.85
CA PHE A 143 9.63 -4.58 17.05
C PHE A 143 10.33 -4.06 15.78
N PRO A 144 11.60 -3.64 15.87
CA PRO A 144 12.29 -2.86 14.83
C PRO A 144 12.82 -3.73 13.67
N TYR A 145 12.03 -4.69 13.21
CA TYR A 145 12.41 -5.59 12.13
C TYR A 145 11.95 -5.07 10.77
N PRO A 146 12.81 -5.11 9.74
CA PRO A 146 12.38 -5.01 8.36
C PRO A 146 11.25 -5.99 8.05
N ASN A 147 10.32 -5.59 7.21
CA ASN A 147 9.12 -6.33 6.85
C ASN A 147 8.64 -5.95 5.43
N ASN A 148 7.84 -6.83 4.85
CA ASN A 148 7.43 -6.69 3.43
C ASN A 148 6.07 -7.33 3.11
N GLY A 149 5.43 -7.93 4.11
CA GLY A 149 4.11 -8.51 3.96
C GLY A 149 3.33 -8.23 5.23
N ALA A 150 2.09 -7.83 5.05
CA ALA A 150 1.17 -7.51 6.13
C ALA A 150 -0.23 -7.97 5.73
N TRP A 151 -0.98 -8.45 6.71
CA TRP A 151 -2.37 -8.85 6.53
C TRP A 151 -3.16 -8.51 7.79
N TRP A 152 -4.39 -8.04 7.57
CA TRP A 152 -5.35 -7.67 8.62
C TRP A 152 -6.45 -8.72 8.70
N GLY A 153 -6.87 -9.04 9.92
CA GLY A 153 -8.11 -9.77 10.18
C GLY A 153 -8.30 -10.10 11.65
N ASP A 154 -9.48 -10.60 11.98
CA ASP A 154 -9.88 -10.98 13.34
C ASP A 154 -9.33 -12.38 13.64
N ILE A 155 -8.12 -12.45 14.23
CA ILE A 155 -7.37 -13.71 14.41
C ILE A 155 -7.85 -14.42 15.67
N ASP A 156 -8.25 -13.69 16.71
CA ASP A 156 -8.72 -14.28 17.95
C ASP A 156 -10.23 -14.21 18.22
N ASN A 157 -10.98 -13.76 17.20
CA ASN A 157 -12.45 -13.76 17.13
C ASN A 157 -13.10 -12.87 18.19
N ASP A 158 -12.45 -11.76 18.52
CA ASP A 158 -12.99 -10.76 19.44
C ASP A 158 -13.71 -9.61 18.70
N GLY A 159 -13.62 -9.59 17.37
CA GLY A 159 -14.32 -8.66 16.48
C GLY A 159 -13.51 -7.42 16.10
N ASP A 160 -12.26 -7.30 16.54
CA ASP A 160 -11.35 -6.25 16.10
C ASP A 160 -10.43 -6.71 14.93
N GLN A 161 -9.52 -5.84 14.51
CA GLN A 161 -8.54 -6.18 13.46
C GLN A 161 -7.16 -6.40 14.06
N ASP A 162 -6.69 -7.64 13.99
CA ASP A 162 -5.32 -8.03 14.28
C ASP A 162 -4.43 -7.89 13.04
N LEU A 163 -3.12 -7.84 13.28
CA LEU A 163 -2.13 -7.63 12.24
C LEU A 163 -1.05 -8.71 12.23
N PHE A 164 -0.98 -9.48 11.14
CA PHE A 164 0.14 -10.41 10.90
C PHE A 164 1.17 -9.77 9.96
N VAL A 165 2.44 -9.78 10.35
CA VAL A 165 3.53 -9.14 9.61
C VAL A 165 4.67 -10.12 9.35
N THR A 166 5.00 -10.32 8.07
CA THR A 166 6.22 -11.03 7.70
C THR A 166 7.42 -10.09 7.72
N THR A 167 8.49 -10.58 8.35
CA THR A 167 9.77 -9.88 8.49
C THR A 167 10.80 -10.34 7.47
N ILE A 168 11.84 -9.52 7.30
CA ILE A 168 13.04 -9.83 6.54
C ILE A 168 14.26 -9.77 7.47
N ALA A 169 15.15 -10.75 7.31
CA ALA A 169 16.37 -10.94 8.09
C ALA A 169 16.16 -10.92 9.61
N ALA A 170 14.98 -11.35 10.07
CA ALA A 170 14.60 -11.36 11.47
C ALA A 170 14.37 -12.79 11.99
N PRO A 171 14.42 -13.01 13.32
CA PRO A 171 14.30 -14.34 13.90
C PRO A 171 12.89 -14.93 13.84
N ARG A 172 11.84 -14.15 13.54
CA ARG A 172 10.44 -14.60 13.49
C ARG A 172 9.55 -13.63 12.75
N PHE A 173 8.41 -14.12 12.29
CA PHE A 173 7.27 -13.27 11.93
C PHE A 173 6.57 -12.74 13.18
N LEU A 174 5.80 -11.67 13.00
CA LEU A 174 5.11 -10.97 14.07
C LEU A 174 3.60 -11.15 13.90
N LEU A 175 2.92 -11.35 15.02
CA LEU A 175 1.48 -11.39 15.13
C LEU A 175 1.11 -10.39 16.22
N PHE A 176 0.44 -9.33 15.83
CA PHE A 176 -0.01 -8.26 16.69
C PHE A 176 -1.50 -8.44 16.95
N ILE A 177 -1.85 -8.71 18.21
CA ILE A 177 -3.22 -8.79 18.68
C ILE A 177 -3.66 -7.41 19.15
N ASN A 178 -4.74 -6.90 18.60
CA ASN A 178 -5.32 -5.62 18.95
C ASN A 178 -6.16 -5.75 20.23
N ASP A 179 -6.45 -4.63 20.88
CA ASP A 179 -7.24 -4.57 22.11
C ASP A 179 -8.61 -3.91 21.91
N GLY A 180 -9.01 -3.72 20.66
CA GLY A 180 -10.19 -2.99 20.21
C GLY A 180 -10.10 -1.47 20.40
N ALA A 181 -9.02 -0.96 20.99
CA ALA A 181 -8.78 0.46 21.23
C ALA A 181 -7.59 1.00 20.41
N GLY A 182 -7.04 0.18 19.52
CA GLY A 182 -5.96 0.56 18.61
C GLY A 182 -4.56 0.38 19.20
N SER A 183 -4.41 -0.36 20.29
CA SER A 183 -3.10 -0.75 20.83
C SER A 183 -2.85 -2.23 20.60
N PHE A 184 -1.62 -2.57 20.23
CA PHE A 184 -1.27 -3.94 19.88
C PHE A 184 -0.33 -4.59 20.89
N ARG A 185 -0.53 -5.88 21.11
CA ARG A 185 0.45 -6.79 21.75
C ARG A 185 0.99 -7.77 20.74
N GLU A 186 2.29 -7.96 20.72
CA GLU A 186 2.90 -8.99 19.88
C GLU A 186 2.85 -10.33 20.60
N GLU A 187 2.23 -11.32 19.97
CA GLU A 187 1.93 -12.63 20.58
C GLU A 187 2.31 -13.81 19.65
N ALA A 188 3.21 -13.60 18.68
CA ALA A 188 3.49 -14.65 17.70
C ALA A 188 4.12 -15.89 18.33
N VAL A 189 4.95 -15.74 19.36
CA VAL A 189 5.61 -16.89 20.01
C VAL A 189 4.59 -17.65 20.85
N GLU A 190 3.80 -16.92 21.63
CA GLU A 190 2.77 -17.42 22.54
C GLU A 190 1.70 -18.21 21.79
N ARG A 191 1.33 -17.76 20.59
CA ARG A 191 0.31 -18.38 19.74
C ARG A 191 0.88 -19.36 18.71
N GLY A 192 2.20 -19.59 18.69
CA GLY A 192 2.86 -20.48 17.74
C GLY A 192 2.94 -19.95 16.30
N ALA A 193 2.56 -18.69 16.07
CA ALA A 193 2.56 -18.02 14.77
C ALA A 193 3.91 -17.37 14.39
N ALA A 194 4.91 -17.39 15.29
CA ALA A 194 6.23 -16.84 15.06
C ALA A 194 6.98 -17.50 13.88
N VAL A 195 6.57 -18.73 13.52
CA VAL A 195 7.22 -19.60 12.54
C VAL A 195 8.74 -19.60 12.77
N ALA A 196 9.24 -19.95 13.95
CA ALA A 196 10.66 -19.83 14.33
C ALA A 196 11.50 -21.08 13.95
N ASP A 197 12.42 -20.93 13.01
CA ASP A 197 13.43 -21.90 12.53
C ASP A 197 14.72 -21.12 12.23
N ALA A 198 15.88 -21.69 12.53
CA ALA A 198 17.13 -21.05 12.94
C ALA A 198 17.88 -20.21 11.89
N ALA A 199 17.30 -19.93 10.73
CA ALA A 199 17.87 -19.06 9.70
C ALA A 199 17.10 -17.72 9.61
N ALA A 200 17.80 -16.69 9.14
CA ALA A 200 17.19 -15.41 8.75
C ALA A 200 16.01 -15.64 7.79
N ARG A 201 14.84 -15.08 8.11
CA ARG A 201 13.62 -15.20 7.30
C ARG A 201 13.53 -14.12 6.23
N ALA A 202 12.86 -14.42 5.13
CA ALA A 202 12.49 -13.41 4.14
C ALA A 202 11.05 -13.67 3.68
N GLY A 203 10.07 -13.21 4.46
CA GLY A 203 8.68 -13.26 4.04
C GLY A 203 8.34 -12.04 3.16
N MET A 204 7.68 -12.29 2.04
CA MET A 204 7.42 -11.26 1.01
C MET A 204 5.94 -10.88 0.90
N SER A 205 5.04 -11.70 1.43
CA SER A 205 3.60 -11.53 1.35
C SER A 205 2.92 -12.45 2.35
N VAL A 206 1.67 -12.14 2.68
CA VAL A 206 0.82 -12.90 3.58
C VAL A 206 -0.56 -13.01 2.92
N ALA A 207 -1.16 -14.19 3.00
CA ALA A 207 -2.57 -14.41 2.73
C ALA A 207 -3.07 -15.42 3.77
N MET A 208 -4.21 -15.11 4.39
CA MET A 208 -4.87 -15.98 5.36
C MET A 208 -6.30 -16.28 4.87
N GLY A 209 -6.85 -17.39 5.35
CA GLY A 209 -8.18 -17.85 5.00
C GLY A 209 -8.49 -19.23 5.56
N ASP A 210 -9.75 -19.40 5.96
CA ASP A 210 -10.35 -20.64 6.45
C ASP A 210 -10.40 -21.71 5.33
N PHE A 211 -9.33 -22.50 5.19
CA PHE A 211 -9.19 -23.49 4.12
C PHE A 211 -9.84 -24.84 4.46
N ASP A 212 -10.02 -25.14 5.74
CA ASP A 212 -10.59 -26.39 6.24
C ASP A 212 -12.06 -26.26 6.69
N ARG A 213 -12.60 -25.04 6.68
CA ARG A 213 -14.00 -24.67 6.92
C ARG A 213 -14.45 -24.88 8.36
N ASP A 214 -13.56 -24.67 9.32
CA ASP A 214 -13.88 -24.79 10.74
C ASP A 214 -14.56 -23.52 11.30
N ARG A 215 -14.68 -22.47 10.47
CA ARG A 215 -15.24 -21.14 10.76
C ARG A 215 -14.33 -20.26 11.61
N TRP A 216 -13.09 -20.65 11.75
CA TRP A 216 -12.02 -19.82 12.29
C TRP A 216 -11.11 -19.45 11.12
N LEU A 217 -10.53 -18.26 11.20
CA LEU A 217 -9.66 -17.70 10.16
C LEU A 217 -8.26 -18.32 10.20
#